data_AF-A0A970J3B0-F1
#
_entry.id   AF-A0A970J3B0-F1
#
_cell.length_a   1.000
_cell.length_b   1.000
_cell.length_c   1.000
_cell.angle_alpha   90.00
_cell.angle_beta   90.00
_cell.angle_gamma   90.00
#
_symmetry.space_group_name_H-M   'P 1'
#
loop_
_entity.id
_entity.type
_entity.pdbx_description
1 polymer ?
#
loop_
_entity_poly.entity_id
_entity_poly.type
_entity_poly.pdbx_seq_one_letter_code
_entity_poly.pdbx_strand_id
1 'polypeptide(L)'
;MSARIYDRELGIKTTGLREWQGTTAYNRYEATPYQALETLFQSYRVKQGGRVVDFGCGRGRVVFYIHRRFKVPVVGIEANDKTYEEALENKHRYRVKAGHIKAPIHF
;
A
#
# COMPACT_ATOMS: atom_id res chain seq x y z
N MET A 1 7.35 13.48 9.91
CA MET A 1 6.99 13.74 8.49
C MET A 1 5.53 13.39 8.29
N SER A 2 4.71 14.25 7.68
CA SER A 2 3.27 13.99 7.58
C SER A 2 2.96 12.93 6.52
N ALA A 3 1.84 12.21 6.66
CA ALA A 3 1.44 11.16 5.72
C ALA A 3 1.31 11.66 4.28
N ARG A 4 0.87 12.92 4.08
CA ARG A 4 0.75 13.53 2.75
C ARG A 4 2.11 13.76 2.07
N ILE A 5 3.17 14.01 2.83
CA ILE A 5 4.51 14.20 2.27
C ILE A 5 5.05 12.85 1.76
N TYR A 6 4.93 11.79 2.56
CA TYR A 6 5.30 10.43 2.13
C TYR A 6 4.50 9.97 0.90
N ASP A 7 3.17 10.18 0.92
CA ASP A 7 2.31 9.89 -0.22
C ASP A 7 2.79 10.62 -1.49
N ARG A 8 3.16 11.90 -1.35
CA ARG A 8 3.72 12.70 -2.46
C ARG A 8 5.03 12.12 -2.97
N GLU A 9 5.94 11.68 -2.10
CA GLU A 9 7.21 11.06 -2.51
C GLU A 9 6.98 9.78 -3.31
N LEU A 10 6.07 8.93 -2.84
CA LEU A 10 5.69 7.68 -3.51
C LEU A 10 4.81 7.92 -4.74
N GLY A 11 4.22 9.10 -4.90
CA GLY A 11 3.30 9.40 -6.01
C GLY A 11 1.92 8.77 -5.83
N ILE A 12 1.49 8.53 -4.59
CA ILE A 12 0.22 7.86 -4.25
C ILE A 12 -0.68 8.79 -3.44
N LYS A 13 -1.95 8.42 -3.32
CA LYS A 13 -2.98 9.08 -2.51
C LYS A 13 -3.70 8.04 -1.69
N THR A 14 -3.34 7.95 -0.42
CA THR A 14 -3.83 6.93 0.51
C THR A 14 -4.50 7.55 1.74
N THR A 15 -4.24 8.82 2.04
CA THR A 15 -4.92 9.49 3.15
C THR A 15 -6.44 9.59 2.95
N GLY A 16 -7.19 9.65 4.06
CA GLY A 16 -8.65 9.73 4.08
C GLY A 16 -9.28 8.47 4.65
N LEU A 17 -10.58 8.56 4.94
CA LEU A 17 -11.39 7.47 5.46
C LEU A 17 -12.44 7.07 4.42
N ARG A 18 -12.84 5.80 4.41
CA ARG A 18 -14.04 5.35 3.70
C ARG A 18 -14.80 4.36 4.57
N GLU A 19 -16.04 4.71 4.88
CA GLU A 19 -17.00 3.81 5.52
C GLU A 19 -17.55 2.81 4.50
N TRP A 20 -17.92 1.63 4.97
CA TRP A 20 -18.68 0.67 4.19
C TRP A 20 -20.16 1.07 4.14
N GLN A 21 -20.84 0.74 3.05
CA GLN A 21 -22.28 0.94 2.94
C GLN A 21 -23.02 -0.29 3.50
N GLY A 22 -24.06 -0.05 4.30
CA GLY A 22 -24.90 -1.10 4.88
C GLY A 22 -24.28 -1.81 6.09
N THR A 23 -24.94 -2.88 6.54
CA THR A 23 -24.44 -3.73 7.63
C THR A 23 -23.44 -4.74 7.08
N THR A 24 -22.16 -4.39 7.13
CA THR A 24 -21.06 -5.28 6.75
C THR A 24 -20.25 -5.66 8.00
N ALA A 25 -19.60 -6.83 7.96
CA ALA A 25 -18.63 -7.23 8.99
C ALA A 25 -17.24 -6.58 8.81
N TYR A 26 -17.04 -5.77 7.75
CA TYR A 26 -15.76 -5.13 7.45
C TYR A 26 -15.61 -3.78 8.15
N ASN A 27 -14.40 -3.53 8.65
CA ASN A 27 -14.00 -2.23 9.20
C ASN A 27 -13.82 -1.20 8.08
N ARG A 28 -14.08 0.08 8.39
CA ARG A 28 -13.79 1.19 7.50
C ARG A 28 -12.35 1.16 6.98
N TYR A 29 -12.14 1.73 5.80
CA TYR A 29 -10.80 1.99 5.30
C TYR A 29 -10.14 3.12 6.11
N GLU A 30 -8.98 2.80 6.67
CA GLU A 30 -8.04 3.75 7.27
C GLU A 30 -6.61 3.31 6.96
N ALA A 31 -5.79 4.21 6.43
CA ALA A 31 -4.44 3.86 6.01
C ALA A 31 -3.48 3.74 7.21
N THR A 32 -2.79 2.61 7.33
CA THR A 32 -1.75 2.37 8.34
C THR A 32 -0.76 3.53 8.42
N PRO A 33 -0.52 4.13 9.60
CA PRO A 33 0.44 5.23 9.75
C PRO A 33 1.85 4.82 9.30
N TYR A 34 2.55 5.70 8.59
CA TYR A 34 3.94 5.42 8.15
C TYR A 34 4.88 5.13 9.32
N GLN A 35 4.69 5.79 10.46
CA GLN A 35 5.48 5.53 11.68
C GLN A 35 5.35 4.09 12.16
N ALA A 36 4.15 3.50 12.07
CA ALA A 36 3.94 2.10 12.43
C ALA A 36 4.66 1.15 11.45
N LEU A 37 4.70 1.48 10.15
CA LEU A 37 5.44 0.72 9.16
C LEU A 37 6.96 0.79 9.40
N GLU A 38 7.49 1.98 9.69
CA GLU A 38 8.90 2.15 10.05
C GLU A 38 9.25 1.29 11.28
N THR A 39 8.45 1.35 12.36
CA THR A 39 8.66 0.54 13.56
C THR A 39 8.58 -0.96 13.25
N LEU A 40 7.57 -1.41 12.50
CA LEU A 40 7.41 -2.82 12.14
C LEU A 40 8.63 -3.34 11.38
N PHE A 41 9.10 -2.59 10.38
CA PHE A 41 10.19 -3.01 9.50
C PHE A 41 11.60 -2.72 10.05
N GLN A 42 11.70 -2.13 11.25
CA GLN A 42 12.93 -2.18 12.05
C GLN A 42 13.17 -3.59 12.61
N SER A 43 12.10 -4.29 13.01
CA SER A 43 12.21 -5.63 13.60
C SER A 43 12.06 -6.75 12.56
N TYR A 44 11.24 -6.56 11.54
CA TYR A 44 10.98 -7.57 10.52
C TYR A 44 11.58 -7.15 9.18
N ARG A 45 12.44 -7.99 8.59
CA ARG A 45 13.01 -7.74 7.26
C ARG A 45 12.49 -8.78 6.28
N VAL A 46 11.99 -8.31 5.13
CA VAL A 46 11.67 -9.22 4.03
C VAL A 46 12.99 -9.66 3.38
N LYS A 47 13.24 -10.98 3.36
CA LYS A 47 14.44 -11.56 2.76
C LYS A 47 14.49 -11.29 1.25
N GLN A 48 15.70 -11.22 0.71
CA GLN A 48 15.89 -11.15 -0.75
C GLN A 48 15.29 -12.41 -1.41
N GLY A 49 14.52 -12.21 -2.48
CA GLY A 49 13.74 -13.27 -3.13
C GLY A 49 12.39 -13.58 -2.47
N GLY A 50 12.09 -13.00 -1.30
CA GLY A 50 10.78 -13.11 -0.66
C GLY A 50 9.68 -12.39 -1.44
N ARG A 51 8.42 -12.72 -1.12
CA ARG A 51 7.22 -12.10 -1.69
C ARG A 51 6.25 -11.79 -0.55
N VAL A 52 5.44 -10.75 -0.69
CA VAL A 52 4.46 -10.35 0.34
C VAL A 52 3.05 -10.32 -0.25
N VAL A 53 2.08 -10.77 0.53
CA VAL A 53 0.65 -10.60 0.26
C VAL A 53 0.04 -9.75 1.38
N ASP A 54 -0.65 -8.68 1.01
CA ASP A 54 -1.27 -7.72 1.92
C ASP A 54 -2.80 -7.82 1.79
N PHE A 55 -3.44 -8.46 2.76
CA PHE A 55 -4.89 -8.65 2.80
C PHE A 55 -5.57 -7.43 3.45
N GLY A 56 -6.56 -6.86 2.77
CA GLY A 56 -7.15 -5.58 3.19
C GLY A 56 -6.18 -4.42 2.91
N CYS A 57 -5.54 -4.43 1.74
CA CYS A 57 -4.50 -3.47 1.40
C CYS A 57 -5.02 -2.03 1.24
N GLY A 58 -6.35 -1.86 1.17
CA GLY A 58 -6.99 -0.58 0.92
C GLY A 58 -6.43 0.07 -0.34
N ARG A 59 -6.12 1.36 -0.27
CA ARG A 59 -5.51 2.11 -1.38
C ARG A 59 -4.03 1.78 -1.64
N GLY A 60 -3.47 0.80 -0.94
CA GLY A 60 -2.16 0.21 -1.23
C GLY A 60 -0.95 0.82 -0.50
N ARG A 61 -1.12 1.64 0.55
CA ARG A 61 0.02 2.29 1.25
C ARG A 61 1.11 1.29 1.65
N VAL A 62 0.70 0.20 2.30
CA VAL A 62 1.62 -0.84 2.79
C VAL A 62 2.30 -1.54 1.61
N VAL A 63 1.54 -1.89 0.58
CA VAL A 63 2.06 -2.46 -0.69
C VAL A 63 3.19 -1.60 -1.28
N PHE A 64 2.96 -0.30 -1.46
CA PHE A 64 3.95 0.59 -2.06
C PHE A 64 5.14 0.85 -1.14
N TYR A 65 4.91 0.91 0.17
CA TYR A 65 5.96 1.05 1.17
C TYR A 65 6.92 -0.14 1.13
N ILE A 66 6.40 -1.37 1.22
CA ILE A 66 7.19 -2.61 1.18
C ILE A 66 7.95 -2.71 -0.15
N HIS A 67 7.26 -2.47 -1.27
CA HIS A 67 7.89 -2.53 -2.59
C HIS A 67 9.02 -1.50 -2.72
N ARG A 68 8.83 -0.26 -2.24
CA ARG A 68 9.88 0.78 -2.25
C ARG A 68 11.07 0.40 -1.35
N ARG A 69 10.80 -0.12 -0.16
CA ARG A 69 11.79 -0.38 0.89
C ARG A 69 12.62 -1.63 0.63
N PHE A 70 11.99 -2.70 0.16
CA PHE A 70 12.59 -4.02 0.02
C PHE A 70 12.80 -4.46 -1.43
N LYS A 71 12.18 -3.78 -2.40
CA LYS A 71 12.29 -4.10 -3.85
C LYS A 71 11.89 -5.55 -4.17
N VAL A 72 10.88 -6.06 -3.46
CA VAL A 72 10.34 -7.41 -3.59
C VAL A 72 8.97 -7.41 -4.27
N PRO A 73 8.53 -8.54 -4.87
CA PRO A 73 7.17 -8.69 -5.34
C PRO A 73 6.14 -8.51 -4.22
N VAL A 74 5.08 -7.75 -4.47
CA VAL A 74 3.98 -7.56 -3.53
C VAL A 74 2.63 -7.71 -4.22
N VAL A 75 1.69 -8.39 -3.57
CA VAL A 75 0.29 -8.51 -4.00
C VAL A 75 -0.60 -7.86 -2.95
N GLY A 76 -1.44 -6.91 -3.33
CA GLY A 76 -2.49 -6.36 -2.48
C GLY A 76 -3.84 -7.00 -2.78
N ILE A 77 -4.65 -7.28 -1.77
CA ILE A 77 -6.02 -7.79 -1.94
C ILE A 77 -6.96 -6.82 -1.22
N GLU A 78 -7.93 -6.27 -1.96
CA GLU A 78 -8.93 -5.34 -1.43
C GLU A 78 -10.34 -5.80 -1.84
N ALA A 79 -11.26 -5.83 -0.89
CA ALA A 79 -12.61 -6.32 -1.09
C ALA A 79 -13.58 -5.23 -1.59
N ASN A 80 -13.27 -3.95 -1.31
CA ASN A 80 -14.10 -2.84 -1.76
C ASN A 80 -13.69 -2.38 -3.17
N ASP A 81 -14.55 -2.59 -4.16
CA ASP A 81 -14.29 -2.28 -5.57
C ASP A 81 -13.75 -0.86 -5.80
N LYS A 82 -14.39 0.16 -5.20
CA LYS A 82 -13.96 1.55 -5.36
C LYS A 82 -12.57 1.80 -4.74
N THR A 83 -12.28 1.16 -3.62
CA THR A 83 -10.98 1.30 -2.96
C THR A 83 -9.89 0.53 -3.73
N TYR A 84 -10.27 -0.60 -4.33
CA TYR A 84 -9.44 -1.37 -5.23
C TYR A 84 -9.08 -0.58 -6.50
N GLU A 85 -10.05 0.08 -7.14
CA GLU A 85 -9.80 0.99 -8.27
C GLU A 85 -8.82 2.11 -7.90
N GLU A 86 -9.02 2.74 -6.73
CA GLU A 86 -8.09 3.76 -6.21
C GLU A 86 -6.67 3.20 -5.98
N ALA A 87 -6.54 1.94 -5.59
CA ALA A 87 -5.25 1.25 -5.47
C ALA A 87 -4.59 1.02 -6.83
N LEU A 88 -5.36 0.66 -7.86
CA LEU A 88 -4.86 0.52 -9.24
C LEU A 88 -4.36 1.85 -9.81
N GLU A 89 -5.09 2.95 -9.57
CA GLU A 89 -4.62 4.28 -9.96
C GLU A 89 -3.34 4.67 -9.22
N ASN A 90 -3.25 4.37 -7.91
CA ASN A 90 -2.04 4.58 -7.14
C ASN A 90 -0.88 3.77 -7.71
N LYS A 91 -1.11 2.51 -8.14
CA LYS A 91 -0.09 1.68 -8.79
C LYS A 91 0.45 2.34 -10.04
N HIS A 92 -0.41 2.88 -10.91
CA HIS A 92 0.03 3.58 -12.11
C HIS A 92 0.93 4.78 -11.78
N ARG A 93 0.49 5.66 -10.87
CA ARG A 93 1.27 6.84 -10.48
C ARG A 93 2.59 6.47 -9.77
N TYR A 94 2.55 5.48 -8.89
CA TYR A 94 3.74 4.95 -8.22
C TYR A 94 4.77 4.41 -9.21
N ARG A 95 4.32 3.67 -10.23
CA ARG A 95 5.21 3.07 -11.24
C ARG A 95 5.97 4.10 -12.07
N VAL A 96 5.42 5.28 -12.31
CA VAL A 96 6.14 6.38 -12.96
C VAL A 96 7.41 6.76 -12.17
N LYS A 97 7.36 6.74 -10.83
CA LYS A 97 8.50 7.07 -9.96
C LYS A 97 9.40 5.86 -9.67
N ALA A 98 8.81 4.68 -9.55
CA ALA A 98 9.47 3.45 -9.14
C ALA A 98 9.83 2.51 -10.31
N GLY A 99 9.86 3.01 -11.55
CA GLY A 99 10.11 2.19 -12.74
C GLY A 99 11.47 1.47 -12.76
N HIS A 100 12.43 1.94 -11.97
CA HIS A 100 13.73 1.29 -11.77
C HIS A 100 13.64 -0.01 -10.94
N ILE A 101 12.56 -0.21 -10.16
CA ILE A 101 12.34 -1.43 -9.37
C ILE A 101 11.62 -2.47 -10.25
N LYS A 102 12.32 -3.54 -10.62
CA LYS A 102 11.79 -4.57 -11.54
C LYS A 102 10.78 -5.53 -10.89
N ALA A 103 10.75 -5.62 -9.57
CA ALA A 103 9.77 -6.43 -8.87
C ALA A 103 8.33 -6.04 -9.28
N PRO A 104 7.43 -7.02 -9.46
CA PRO A 104 6.05 -6.73 -9.82
C PRO A 104 5.23 -6.28 -8.61
N ILE A 105 4.19 -5.48 -8.88
CA ILE A 105 3.12 -5.19 -7.94
C ILE A 105 1.82 -5.66 -8.60
N HIS A 106 1.08 -6.51 -7.89
CA HIS A 106 -0.26 -6.94 -8.28
C HIS A 106 -1.29 -6.43 -7.27
N PHE A 107 -2.48 -6.16 -7.78
CA PHE A 107 -3.71 -6.00 -7.03
C PHE A 107 -4.71 -6.90 -7.72
#